data_AF-A0A0R3QIV4-F1
#
_entry.id   AF-A0A0R3QIV4-F1
#
_cell.length_a   1.000
_cell.length_b   1.000
_cell.length_c   1.000
_cell.angle_alpha   90.00
_cell.angle_beta   90.00
_cell.angle_gamma   90.00
#
_symmetry.space_group_name_H-M   'P 1'
#
loop_
_entity.id
_entity.type
_entity.pdbx_description
1 polymer ?
#
loop_
_entity_poly.entity_id
_entity_poly.type
_entity_poly.pdbx_seq_one_letter_code
_entity_poly.pdbx_strand_id
1 'polypeptide(L)'
;MMLKFNHAFVLQKLATQMLRDDKSSLEMVTGAVDDLRTAATIFEYISRNKDDTMSQARIVSRTASASEARACYDLLTQAQTYLQRAKAQDEEEQRQRQRQEEERQALKRQQEQEAKEREEKARRELEVLKQMRQEYVEKTKEILRLPTV
;
A
#
# COMPACT_ATOMS: atom_id res chain seq x y z
N MET A 1 -24.18 -16.16 -28.76
CA MET A 1 -22.72 -16.31 -29.00
C MET A 1 -22.00 -14.98 -29.14
N MET A 2 -22.48 -14.05 -29.98
CA MET A 2 -21.82 -12.76 -30.26
C MET A 2 -21.55 -11.89 -29.01
N LEU A 3 -22.50 -11.77 -28.09
CA LEU A 3 -22.31 -11.01 -26.85
C LEU A 3 -21.18 -11.59 -25.98
N LYS A 4 -21.10 -12.92 -25.86
CA LYS A 4 -20.03 -13.60 -25.11
C LYS A 4 -18.67 -13.36 -25.76
N PHE A 5 -18.60 -13.47 -27.09
CA PHE A 5 -17.39 -13.20 -27.86
C PHE A 5 -16.91 -11.75 -27.66
N ASN A 6 -17.80 -10.78 -27.85
CA ASN A 6 -17.47 -9.36 -27.70
C ASN A 6 -17.04 -9.02 -26.27
N HIS A 7 -17.71 -9.60 -25.27
CA HIS A 7 -17.32 -9.42 -23.88
C HIS A 7 -15.91 -9.97 -23.60
N ALA A 8 -15.62 -11.21 -24.01
CA ALA A 8 -14.29 -11.80 -23.88
C ALA A 8 -13.21 -10.99 -24.62
N PHE A 9 -13.54 -10.47 -25.80
CA PHE A 9 -12.61 -9.65 -26.59
C PHE A 9 -12.29 -8.33 -25.91
N VAL A 10 -13.29 -7.65 -25.32
CA VAL A 10 -13.05 -6.42 -24.55
C VAL A 10 -12.21 -6.72 -23.31
N LEU A 11 -12.51 -7.79 -22.57
CA LEU A 11 -11.70 -8.22 -21.41
C LEU A 11 -10.24 -8.48 -21.81
N GLN A 12 -10.01 -9.23 -22.89
CA GLN A 12 -8.66 -9.49 -23.40
C GLN A 12 -7.92 -8.21 -23.76
N LYS A 13 -8.57 -7.25 -24.44
CA LYS A 13 -7.94 -5.98 -24.82
C LYS A 13 -7.60 -5.11 -23.61
N LEU A 14 -8.52 -4.96 -22.66
CA LEU A 14 -8.30 -4.18 -21.45
C LEU A 14 -7.18 -4.80 -20.60
N ALA A 15 -7.23 -6.11 -20.35
CA ALA A 15 -6.21 -6.79 -19.59
C ALA A 15 -4.83 -6.72 -20.26
N THR A 16 -4.75 -6.82 -21.59
CA THR A 16 -3.49 -6.65 -22.32
C THR A 16 -2.93 -5.23 -22.18
N GLN A 17 -3.79 -4.20 -22.18
CA GLN A 17 -3.37 -2.82 -21.94
C GLN A 17 -2.84 -2.64 -20.52
N MET A 18 -3.54 -3.19 -19.52
CA MET A 18 -3.13 -3.12 -18.11
C MET A 18 -1.80 -3.85 -17.84
N LEU A 19 -1.56 -5.00 -18.48
CA LEU A 19 -0.29 -5.73 -18.35
C LEU A 19 0.89 -5.04 -19.03
N ARG A 20 0.63 -4.24 -20.06
CA ARG A 20 1.68 -3.46 -20.76
C ARG A 20 2.03 -2.17 -20.03
N ASP A 21 1.15 -1.65 -19.19
CA ASP A 21 1.43 -0.45 -18.42
C ASP A 21 2.43 -0.76 -17.29
N ASP A 22 3.54 -0.01 -17.28
CA ASP A 22 4.61 -0.18 -16.31
C ASP A 22 4.26 0.35 -14.91
N LYS A 23 3.20 1.16 -14.79
CA LYS A 23 2.75 1.74 -13.51
C LYS A 23 1.59 0.99 -12.86
N SER A 24 1.20 -0.17 -13.38
CA SER A 24 0.09 -0.95 -12.84
C SER A 24 0.38 -1.47 -11.43
N SER A 25 -0.54 -1.23 -10.50
CA SER A 25 -0.46 -1.79 -9.15
C SER A 25 -0.66 -3.30 -9.14
N LEU A 26 -0.26 -3.97 -8.05
CA LEU A 26 -0.44 -5.41 -7.89
C LEU A 26 -1.92 -5.84 -8.04
N GLU A 27 -2.84 -5.06 -7.49
CA GLU A 27 -4.29 -5.31 -7.61
C GLU A 27 -4.78 -5.22 -9.06
N MET A 28 -4.29 -4.24 -9.82
CA MET A 28 -4.65 -4.08 -11.23
C MET A 28 -4.10 -5.23 -12.09
N VAL A 29 -2.87 -5.67 -11.83
CA VAL A 29 -2.24 -6.80 -12.54
C VAL A 29 -2.96 -8.11 -12.21
N THR A 30 -3.36 -8.32 -10.95
CA THR A 30 -4.11 -9.52 -10.54
C THR A 30 -5.51 -9.55 -11.13
N GLY A 31 -6.24 -8.43 -11.12
CA GLY A 31 -7.53 -8.31 -11.80
C GLY A 31 -7.43 -8.58 -13.31
N ALA A 32 -6.40 -8.04 -13.98
CA ALA A 32 -6.15 -8.29 -15.40
C ALA A 32 -5.87 -9.78 -15.72
N VAL A 33 -5.20 -10.50 -14.82
CA VAL A 33 -4.97 -11.95 -14.96
C VAL A 33 -6.29 -12.72 -14.88
N ASP A 34 -7.17 -12.36 -13.95
CA ASP A 34 -8.47 -13.03 -13.79
C ASP A 34 -9.42 -12.70 -14.96
N ASP A 35 -9.36 -11.48 -15.49
CA ASP A 35 -10.07 -11.10 -16.72
C ASP A 35 -9.60 -11.92 -17.93
N LEU A 36 -8.28 -12.13 -18.08
CA LEU A 36 -7.73 -12.98 -19.14
C LEU A 36 -8.15 -14.45 -19.01
N ARG A 37 -8.21 -14.98 -17.79
CA ARG A 37 -8.70 -16.35 -17.54
C ARG A 37 -10.18 -16.49 -17.90
N THR A 38 -10.97 -15.49 -17.55
CA THR A 38 -12.40 -15.44 -17.88
C THR A 38 -12.59 -15.36 -19.40
N ALA A 39 -11.85 -14.48 -20.08
CA ALA A 39 -11.87 -14.38 -21.54
C ALA A 39 -11.48 -15.70 -22.23
N ALA A 40 -10.39 -16.35 -21.78
CA ALA A 40 -9.94 -17.63 -22.31
C ALA A 40 -11.01 -18.72 -22.21
N THR A 41 -11.66 -18.81 -21.05
CA THR A 41 -12.73 -19.78 -20.78
C THR A 41 -13.94 -19.54 -21.68
N ILE A 42 -14.31 -18.27 -21.89
CA ILE A 42 -15.42 -17.91 -22.79
C ILE A 42 -15.07 -18.25 -24.25
N PHE A 43 -13.86 -17.94 -24.71
CA PHE A 43 -13.42 -18.28 -26.06
C PHE A 43 -13.35 -19.79 -26.29
N GLU A 44 -12.86 -20.55 -25.32
CA GLU A 44 -12.84 -22.00 -25.37
C GLU A 44 -14.25 -22.60 -25.39
N TYR A 45 -15.16 -22.06 -24.58
CA TYR A 45 -16.58 -22.44 -24.61
C TYR A 45 -17.18 -22.22 -25.99
N ILE A 46 -16.96 -21.05 -26.61
CA ILE A 46 -17.47 -20.74 -27.95
C ILE A 46 -16.86 -21.69 -29.01
N SER A 47 -15.57 -22.00 -28.88
CA SER A 47 -14.88 -22.91 -29.80
C SER A 47 -15.43 -24.35 -29.73
N ARG A 48 -15.71 -24.85 -28.52
CA ARG A 48 -16.18 -26.22 -28.29
C ARG A 48 -17.66 -26.41 -28.59
N ASN A 49 -18.50 -25.41 -28.31
CA ASN A 49 -19.96 -25.59 -28.37
C ASN A 49 -20.49 -25.49 -29.80
N LYS A 50 -21.12 -26.57 -30.30
CA LYS A 50 -21.67 -26.71 -31.66
C LYS A 50 -23.13 -26.27 -31.65
N ASP A 51 -23.37 -25.00 -31.38
CA ASP A 51 -24.74 -24.51 -31.35
C ASP A 51 -25.20 -24.18 -32.79
N ASP A 52 -25.56 -25.23 -33.53
CA ASP A 52 -26.01 -25.19 -34.92
C ASP A 52 -27.44 -24.62 -35.07
N THR A 53 -28.12 -24.33 -33.95
CA THR A 53 -29.52 -23.89 -33.92
C THR A 53 -29.72 -22.40 -34.24
N MET A 54 -28.64 -21.61 -34.23
CA MET A 54 -28.73 -20.16 -34.42
C MET A 54 -28.01 -19.74 -35.70
N SER A 55 -28.74 -19.11 -36.62
CA SER A 55 -28.21 -18.39 -37.80
C SER A 55 -27.01 -17.47 -37.45
N GLN A 56 -26.95 -16.99 -36.20
CA GLN A 56 -25.85 -16.19 -35.65
C GLN A 56 -24.53 -16.95 -35.40
N ALA A 57 -24.53 -18.28 -35.40
CA ALA A 57 -23.32 -19.10 -35.26
C ALA A 57 -22.36 -18.92 -36.45
N ARG A 58 -22.86 -18.45 -37.62
CA ARG A 58 -22.02 -18.09 -38.77
C ARG A 58 -21.20 -16.81 -38.59
N ILE A 59 -21.53 -15.98 -37.62
CA ILE A 59 -20.90 -14.66 -37.44
C ILE A 59 -19.58 -14.76 -36.64
N VAL A 60 -19.47 -15.76 -35.76
CA VAL A 60 -18.29 -15.93 -34.90
C VAL A 60 -17.52 -17.17 -35.32
N SER A 61 -16.32 -16.97 -35.87
CA SER A 61 -15.45 -18.07 -36.28
C SER A 61 -14.95 -18.87 -35.08
N ARG A 62 -15.17 -20.18 -35.10
CA ARG A 62 -14.74 -21.12 -34.04
C ARG A 62 -13.23 -21.32 -34.04
N THR A 63 -12.61 -21.27 -35.22
CA THR A 63 -11.15 -21.32 -35.36
C THR A 63 -10.53 -20.04 -34.82
N ALA A 64 -11.14 -18.87 -35.09
CA ALA A 64 -10.71 -17.61 -34.50
C ALA A 64 -10.88 -17.60 -32.97
N SER A 65 -11.99 -18.14 -32.46
CA SER A 65 -12.20 -18.26 -31.00
C SER A 65 -11.15 -19.18 -30.35
N ALA A 66 -10.78 -20.29 -31.01
CA ALA A 66 -9.72 -21.17 -30.52
C ALA A 66 -8.35 -20.48 -30.51
N SER A 67 -8.04 -19.68 -31.52
CA SER A 67 -6.77 -18.92 -31.56
C SER A 67 -6.74 -17.83 -30.50
N GLU A 68 -7.84 -17.11 -30.27
CA GLU A 68 -7.91 -16.10 -29.21
C GLU A 68 -7.79 -16.73 -27.81
N ALA A 69 -8.37 -17.90 -27.58
CA ALA A 69 -8.18 -18.63 -26.32
C ALA A 69 -6.70 -18.96 -26.08
N ARG A 70 -5.98 -19.45 -27.10
CA ARG A 70 -4.53 -19.71 -27.01
C ARG A 70 -3.75 -18.42 -26.74
N ALA A 71 -4.07 -17.34 -27.45
CA ALA A 71 -3.45 -16.04 -27.23
C ALA A 71 -3.65 -15.55 -25.78
N CYS A 72 -4.82 -15.77 -25.18
CA CYS A 72 -5.04 -15.48 -23.76
C CYS A 72 -4.13 -16.33 -22.84
N TYR A 73 -3.94 -17.62 -23.12
CA TYR A 73 -3.02 -18.47 -22.33
C TYR A 73 -1.55 -18.06 -22.48
N ASP A 74 -1.14 -17.65 -23.67
CA ASP A 74 0.21 -17.12 -23.91
C ASP A 74 0.42 -15.82 -23.12
N LEU A 75 -0.57 -14.91 -23.14
CA LEU A 75 -0.57 -13.69 -22.33
C LEU A 75 -0.58 -13.98 -20.83
N LEU A 76 -1.29 -15.02 -20.36
CA LEU A 76 -1.27 -15.44 -18.95
C LEU A 76 0.12 -15.91 -18.52
N THR A 77 0.85 -16.58 -19.41
CA THR A 77 2.24 -16.98 -19.14
C THR A 77 3.13 -15.75 -18.98
N GLN A 78 2.96 -14.74 -19.84
CA GLN A 78 3.66 -13.46 -19.72
C GLN A 78 3.23 -12.68 -18.46
N ALA A 79 1.94 -12.74 -18.10
CA ALA A 79 1.36 -12.09 -16.92
C ALA A 79 2.02 -12.54 -15.62
N GLN A 80 2.55 -13.77 -15.55
CA GLN A 80 3.29 -14.25 -14.38
C GLN A 80 4.53 -13.37 -14.11
N THR A 81 5.26 -12.99 -15.15
CA THR A 81 6.43 -12.11 -15.03
C THR A 81 6.03 -10.71 -14.53
N TYR A 82 4.95 -10.15 -15.07
CA TYR A 82 4.40 -8.86 -14.63
C TYR A 82 3.94 -8.91 -13.17
N LEU A 83 3.36 -10.03 -12.74
CA LEU A 83 2.91 -10.24 -11.36
C LEU A 83 4.08 -10.35 -10.38
N GLN A 84 5.16 -11.03 -10.74
CA GLN A 84 6.38 -11.05 -9.92
C GLN A 84 6.99 -9.66 -9.79
N ARG A 85 7.03 -8.89 -10.89
CA ARG A 85 7.49 -7.50 -10.88
C ARG A 85 6.63 -6.64 -9.95
N ALA A 86 5.31 -6.71 -10.08
CA ALA A 86 4.37 -5.93 -9.27
C ALA A 86 4.47 -6.28 -7.78
N LYS A 87 4.67 -7.56 -7.44
CA LYS A 87 4.90 -8.00 -6.05
C LYS A 87 6.18 -7.43 -5.48
N ALA A 88 7.29 -7.51 -6.22
CA ALA A 88 8.58 -6.98 -5.76
C ALA A 88 8.50 -5.47 -5.48
N GLN A 89 7.79 -4.73 -6.34
CA GLN A 89 7.55 -3.30 -6.17
C GLN A 89 6.68 -2.99 -4.95
N ASP A 90 5.59 -3.73 -4.75
CA ASP A 90 4.71 -3.56 -3.58
C ASP A 90 5.46 -3.86 -2.27
N GLU A 91 6.25 -4.93 -2.22
CA GLU A 91 7.10 -5.27 -1.07
C GLU A 91 8.17 -4.21 -0.79
N GLU A 92 8.74 -3.59 -1.83
CA GLU A 92 9.67 -2.48 -1.66
C GLU A 92 8.97 -1.23 -1.11
N GLU A 93 7.80 -0.89 -1.64
CA GLU A 93 7.01 0.25 -1.17
C GLU A 93 6.58 0.05 0.29
N GLN A 94 6.13 -1.15 0.66
CA GLN A 94 5.80 -1.48 2.05
C GLN A 94 7.02 -1.35 2.97
N ARG A 95 8.20 -1.84 2.55
CA ARG A 95 9.44 -1.68 3.32
C ARG A 95 9.83 -0.21 3.49
N GLN A 96 9.69 0.60 2.45
CA GLN A 96 9.97 2.04 2.54
C GLN A 96 9.00 2.74 3.50
N ARG A 97 7.69 2.42 3.44
CA ARG A 97 6.69 2.96 4.36
C ARG A 97 6.97 2.56 5.81
N GLN A 98 7.37 1.31 6.07
CA GLN A 98 7.76 0.85 7.40
C GLN A 98 8.97 1.63 7.94
N ARG A 99 10.02 1.82 7.13
CA ARG A 99 11.19 2.62 7.52
C ARG A 99 10.82 4.07 7.86
N GLN A 100 10.00 4.71 7.03
CA GLN A 100 9.54 6.08 7.30
C GLN A 100 8.74 6.17 8.60
N GLU A 101 7.90 5.18 8.89
CA GLU A 101 7.13 5.14 10.14
C GLU A 101 8.04 4.89 11.35
N GLU A 102 9.04 4.01 11.23
CA GLU A 102 10.04 3.79 12.27
C GLU A 102 10.86 5.06 12.56
N GLU A 103 11.33 5.76 11.53
CA GLU A 103 12.03 7.04 11.66
C GLU A 103 11.14 8.10 12.33
N ARG A 104 9.88 8.19 11.91
CA ARG A 104 8.89 9.11 12.51
C ARG A 104 8.66 8.81 13.99
N GLN A 105 8.54 7.53 14.35
CA GLN A 105 8.37 7.11 15.74
C GLN A 105 9.63 7.34 16.57
N ALA A 106 10.81 7.09 16.01
CA ALA A 106 12.08 7.35 16.68
C ALA A 106 12.25 8.84 16.99
N LEU A 107 11.94 9.71 16.02
CA LEU A 107 11.98 11.16 16.21
C LEU A 107 10.99 11.61 17.29
N LYS A 108 9.76 11.08 17.28
CA LYS A 108 8.75 11.39 18.30
C LYS A 108 9.22 10.99 19.70
N ARG A 109 9.81 9.79 19.86
CA ARG A 109 10.35 9.33 21.15
C ARG A 109 11.51 10.22 21.63
N GLN A 110 12.40 10.64 20.73
CA GLN A 110 13.48 11.57 21.08
C GLN A 110 12.94 12.91 21.58
N GLN A 111 11.95 13.48 20.90
CA GLN A 111 11.32 14.74 21.31
C GLN A 111 10.61 14.62 22.66
N GLU A 112 9.89 13.52 22.90
CA GLU A 112 9.24 13.26 24.20
C GLU A 112 10.25 13.10 25.33
N GLN A 113 11.39 12.44 25.07
CA GLN A 113 12.44 12.26 26.06
C GLN A 113 13.15 13.58 26.37
N GLU A 114 13.47 14.37 25.35
CA GLU A 114 14.07 15.70 25.53
C GLU A 114 13.12 16.64 26.30
N ALA A 115 11.81 16.60 26.02
CA ALA A 115 10.81 17.38 26.75
C ALA A 115 10.77 16.99 28.23
N LYS A 116 10.77 15.69 28.55
CA LYS A 116 10.80 15.20 29.94
C LYS A 116 12.08 15.61 30.67
N GLU A 117 13.24 15.51 30.02
CA GLU A 117 14.52 15.92 30.61
C GLU A 117 14.55 17.43 30.90
N ARG A 118 13.99 18.26 30.01
CA ARG A 118 13.86 19.70 30.25
C ARG A 118 12.92 20.01 31.41
N GLU A 119 11.79 19.31 31.50
CA GLU A 119 10.83 19.48 32.61
C GLU A 119 11.46 19.08 33.95
N GLU A 120 12.18 17.95 34.00
CA GLU A 120 12.90 17.53 35.21
C GLU A 120 13.98 18.53 35.63
N LYS A 121 14.77 19.05 34.68
CA LYS A 121 15.78 20.08 34.98
C LYS A 121 15.15 21.34 35.53
N ALA A 122 14.09 21.84 34.88
CA ALA A 122 13.36 23.01 35.36
C ALA A 122 12.77 22.80 36.77
N ARG A 123 12.26 21.59 37.05
CA ARG A 123 11.74 21.24 38.38
C ARG A 123 12.84 21.23 39.44
N ARG A 124 14.01 20.64 39.15
CA ARG A 124 15.16 20.62 40.07
C ARG A 124 15.69 22.04 40.35
N GLU A 125 15.82 22.87 39.32
CA GLU A 125 16.24 24.27 39.47
C GLU A 125 15.27 25.06 40.36
N LEU A 126 13.97 24.83 40.18
CA LEU A 126 12.92 25.50 40.96
C LEU A 126 12.90 25.02 42.42
N GLU A 127 13.22 23.75 42.69
CA GLU A 127 13.42 23.22 44.04
C GLU A 127 14.65 23.84 44.72
N VAL A 128 15.78 23.95 44.02
CA VAL A 128 17.00 24.62 44.55
C VAL A 128 16.73 26.09 44.87
N LEU A 129 16.05 26.82 43.98
CA LEU A 129 15.66 28.22 44.22
C LEU A 129 14.75 28.37 45.45
N LYS A 130 13.82 27.43 45.66
CA LYS A 130 12.96 27.43 46.86
C LYS A 130 13.77 27.19 48.13
N GLN A 131 14.71 26.26 48.13
CA GLN A 131 15.60 26.01 49.27
C GLN A 131 16.47 27.24 49.59
N MET A 132 17.11 27.82 48.57
CA MET A 132 17.91 29.05 48.72
C MET A 132 17.08 30.20 49.29
N ARG A 133 15.82 30.35 48.86
CA ARG A 133 14.90 31.36 49.41
C ARG A 133 14.59 31.10 50.88
N GLN A 134 14.34 29.84 51.26
CA GLN A 134 14.08 29.48 52.66
C GLN A 134 15.29 29.78 53.55
N GLU A 135 16.50 29.39 53.12
CA GLU A 135 17.73 29.72 53.85
C GLU A 135 17.93 31.22 54.00
N TYR A 136 17.69 32.01 52.94
CA TYR A 136 17.79 33.46 53.00
C TYR A 136 16.79 34.06 54.00
N VAL A 137 15.54 33.58 54.00
CA VAL A 137 14.52 34.04 54.96
C VAL A 137 14.92 33.69 56.38
N GLU A 138 15.42 32.48 56.65
CA GLU A 138 15.90 32.04 57.97
C GLU A 138 17.05 32.93 58.46
N LYS A 139 18.10 33.10 57.65
CA LYS A 139 19.26 33.95 57.98
C LYS A 139 18.86 35.41 58.21
N THR A 140 17.96 35.95 57.37
CA THR A 140 17.50 37.34 57.51
C THR A 140 16.62 37.52 58.74
N LYS A 141 15.81 36.52 59.10
CA LYS A 141 15.01 36.51 60.34
C LYS A 141 15.89 36.46 61.58
N GLU A 142 17.01 35.75 61.53
CA GLU A 142 18.01 35.72 62.60
C GLU A 142 18.71 37.08 62.75
N ILE A 143 19.09 37.73 61.64
CA ILE A 143 19.67 39.08 61.62
C ILE A 143 18.66 40.13 62.12
N LEU A 144 17.39 40.04 61.71
CA LEU A 144 16.32 40.95 62.14
C LEU A 144 15.89 40.75 63.60
N ARG A 145 16.30 39.65 64.26
CA ARG A 145 15.94 39.36 65.65
C ARG A 145 16.81 40.08 66.68
N LEU A 146 17.92 40.73 66.31
CA LEU A 146 18.73 41.56 67.22
C LEU A 146 19.25 42.82 66.50
N PRO A 147 19.15 44.01 67.13
CA PRO A 147 19.78 44.26 68.41
C PRO A 147 18.85 44.85 69.46
N THR A 148 18.74 44.20 70.62
CA THR A 148 18.45 44.91 71.88
C THR A 148 19.79 45.31 72.48
N VAL A 149 19.97 46.63 72.61
CA VAL A 149 21.08 47.31 73.31
C VAL A 149 21.36 46.69 74.67
#